data_AF-A0A532TVK9-F1
#
_entry.id   AF-A0A532TVK9-F1
#
_cell.length_a   1.000
_cell.length_b   1.000
_cell.length_c   1.000
_cell.angle_alpha   90.00
_cell.angle_beta   90.00
_cell.angle_gamma   90.00
#
_symmetry.space_group_name_H-M   'P 1'
#
loop_
_entity.id
_entity.type
_entity.pdbx_description
1 polymer ?
#
loop_
_entity_poly.entity_id
_entity_poly.type
_entity_poly.pdbx_seq_one_letter_code
_entity_poly.pdbx_strand_id
1 'polypeptide(L)'
;MSSEKKSPMEKAATLIRELEMRKLQDAEKYEKCETIARLAPQEVVDLIDDPQVKEEVTWLKKAHIDIPSIAKWRKAFAQTVQLLFKEVGGIDRVKKWHELEGVCDEISEEELKNIDKNLREAITWVQHIHDNSPERRLEIIRRINSGVNHF
;
A
#
# COMPACT_ATOMS: atom_id res chain seq x y z
N MET A 1 -47.25 5.25 23.38
CA MET A 1 -46.36 4.08 23.51
C MET A 1 -44.95 4.58 23.31
N SER A 2 -44.15 4.61 24.38
CA SER A 2 -42.75 5.00 24.33
C SER A 2 -42.00 3.92 23.55
N SER A 3 -41.38 4.26 22.42
CA SER A 3 -40.38 3.39 21.82
C SER A 3 -39.17 3.40 22.75
N GLU A 4 -39.12 2.45 23.68
CA GLU A 4 -37.95 2.24 24.53
C GLU A 4 -36.73 2.06 23.62
N LYS A 5 -35.85 3.06 23.62
CA LYS A 5 -34.56 2.98 22.94
C LYS A 5 -33.79 1.86 23.61
N LYS A 6 -33.57 0.75 22.88
CA LYS A 6 -32.69 -0.35 23.30
C LYS A 6 -31.39 0.21 23.87
N SER A 7 -30.92 -0.36 24.97
CA SER A 7 -29.64 0.02 25.56
C SER A 7 -28.49 -0.27 24.57
N PRO A 8 -27.35 0.44 24.68
CA PRO A 8 -26.18 0.19 23.83
C PRO A 8 -25.73 -1.28 23.85
N MET A 9 -25.81 -1.94 25.01
CA MET A 9 -25.44 -3.35 25.18
C MET A 9 -26.40 -4.29 24.42
N GLU A 10 -27.70 -4.05 24.49
CA GLU A 10 -28.69 -4.86 23.75
C GLU A 10 -28.54 -4.68 22.25
N LYS A 11 -28.27 -3.44 21.80
CA LYS A 11 -27.98 -3.16 20.39
C LYS A 11 -26.73 -3.89 19.92
N ALA A 12 -25.64 -3.86 20.70
CA ALA A 12 -24.41 -4.57 20.38
C ALA A 12 -24.63 -6.10 20.32
N ALA A 13 -25.36 -6.67 21.29
CA ALA A 13 -25.66 -8.10 21.32
C ALA A 13 -26.56 -8.55 20.15
N THR A 14 -27.42 -7.68 19.64
CA THR A 14 -28.17 -7.92 18.40
C THR A 14 -27.23 -7.91 17.18
N LEU A 15 -26.42 -6.86 17.02
CA LEU A 15 -25.51 -6.73 15.88
C LEU A 15 -24.45 -7.84 15.81
N ILE A 16 -23.86 -8.22 16.96
CA ILE A 16 -22.90 -9.35 17.04
C ILE A 16 -23.53 -10.65 16.57
N ARG A 17 -24.83 -10.87 16.88
CA ARG A 17 -25.58 -12.05 16.42
C ARG A 17 -25.88 -11.97 14.92
N GLU A 18 -26.34 -10.82 14.43
CA GLU A 18 -26.64 -10.61 13.01
C GLU A 18 -25.40 -10.74 12.11
N LEU A 19 -24.25 -10.25 12.59
CA LEU A 19 -22.94 -10.38 11.92
C LEU A 19 -22.26 -11.73 12.18
N GLU A 20 -22.90 -12.61 12.94
CA GLU A 20 -22.38 -13.93 13.31
C GLU A 20 -20.95 -13.91 13.89
N MET A 21 -20.60 -12.87 14.66
CA MET A 21 -19.25 -12.71 15.21
C MET A 21 -19.03 -13.68 16.37
N ARG A 22 -18.22 -14.73 16.15
CA ARG A 22 -17.94 -15.78 17.15
C ARG A 22 -16.50 -15.74 17.65
N LYS A 23 -15.59 -15.21 16.85
CA LYS A 23 -14.16 -15.10 17.16
C LYS A 23 -13.56 -13.83 16.55
N LEU A 24 -12.37 -13.45 17.01
CA LEU A 24 -11.67 -12.24 16.53
C LEU A 24 -11.51 -12.24 14.99
N GLN A 25 -11.23 -13.40 14.39
CA GLN A 25 -11.05 -13.52 12.94
C GLN A 25 -12.31 -13.15 12.14
N ASP A 26 -13.49 -13.20 12.74
CA ASP A 26 -14.71 -12.74 12.08
C ASP A 26 -14.73 -11.20 12.02
N ALA A 27 -14.32 -10.53 13.11
CA ALA A 27 -14.13 -9.08 13.14
C ALA A 27 -13.04 -8.63 12.15
N GLU A 28 -11.94 -9.37 12.03
CA GLU A 28 -10.83 -9.04 11.14
C GLU A 28 -11.24 -8.97 9.67
N LYS A 29 -12.25 -9.71 9.23
CA LYS A 29 -12.74 -9.65 7.84
C LYS A 29 -13.39 -8.30 7.55
N TYR A 30 -14.21 -7.80 8.48
CA TYR A 30 -14.82 -6.49 8.38
C TYR A 30 -13.74 -5.39 8.42
N GLU A 31 -12.79 -5.47 9.35
CA GLU A 31 -11.71 -4.49 9.44
C GLU A 31 -10.84 -4.48 8.19
N LYS A 32 -10.57 -5.63 7.56
CA LYS A 32 -9.86 -5.70 6.28
C LYS A 32 -10.62 -4.98 5.17
N CYS A 33 -11.94 -5.21 5.08
CA CYS A 33 -12.81 -4.56 4.10
C CYS A 33 -12.82 -3.04 4.31
N GLU A 34 -13.08 -2.58 5.53
CA GLU A 34 -13.05 -1.16 5.87
C GLU A 34 -11.67 -0.55 5.62
N THR A 35 -10.59 -1.22 6.01
CA THR A 35 -9.23 -0.73 5.80
C THR A 35 -8.91 -0.53 4.33
N ILE A 36 -9.16 -1.52 3.47
CA ILE A 36 -8.83 -1.39 2.05
C ILE A 36 -9.73 -0.35 1.36
N ALA A 37 -11.03 -0.31 1.68
CA ALA A 37 -11.96 0.69 1.15
C ALA A 37 -11.52 2.12 1.51
N ARG A 38 -11.07 2.32 2.76
CA ARG A 38 -10.61 3.62 3.25
C ARG A 38 -9.26 4.03 2.67
N LEU A 39 -8.36 3.07 2.40
CA LEU A 39 -7.03 3.31 1.82
C LEU A 39 -7.05 3.49 0.30
N ALA A 40 -8.06 2.95 -0.40
CA ALA A 40 -8.14 3.02 -1.85
C ALA A 40 -8.15 4.48 -2.32
N PRO A 41 -7.22 4.93 -3.17
CA PRO A 41 -7.29 6.26 -3.78
C PRO A 41 -8.47 6.32 -4.77
N GLN A 42 -8.88 7.52 -5.19
CA GLN A 42 -10.10 7.68 -6.01
C GLN A 42 -9.99 6.92 -7.34
N GLU A 43 -8.80 6.93 -7.94
CA GLU A 43 -8.48 6.25 -9.19
C GLU A 43 -8.69 4.73 -9.08
N VAL A 44 -8.46 4.13 -7.91
CA VAL A 44 -8.76 2.70 -7.67
C VAL A 44 -10.24 2.47 -7.46
N VAL A 45 -10.94 3.39 -6.79
CA VAL A 45 -12.40 3.31 -6.61
C VAL A 45 -13.11 3.40 -7.95
N ASP A 46 -12.63 4.24 -8.86
CA ASP A 46 -13.22 4.44 -10.19
C ASP A 46 -13.19 3.18 -11.05
N LEU A 47 -12.19 2.30 -10.85
CA LEU A 47 -12.06 0.98 -11.49
C LEU A 47 -13.06 -0.08 -10.97
N ILE A 48 -13.83 0.19 -9.91
CA ILE A 48 -14.83 -0.75 -9.41
C ILE A 48 -16.06 -0.70 -10.33
N ASP A 49 -16.36 -1.83 -10.97
CA ASP A 49 -17.50 -1.97 -11.89
C ASP A 49 -18.85 -1.99 -11.16
N ASP A 50 -18.88 -2.52 -9.93
CA ASP A 50 -20.09 -2.59 -9.11
C ASP A 50 -20.44 -1.21 -8.51
N PRO A 51 -21.56 -0.58 -8.93
CA PRO A 51 -21.94 0.74 -8.44
C PRO A 51 -22.28 0.75 -6.95
N GLN A 52 -22.84 -0.34 -6.43
CA GLN A 52 -23.19 -0.45 -5.01
C GLN A 52 -21.91 -0.47 -4.17
N VAL A 53 -20.92 -1.28 -4.56
CA VAL A 53 -19.63 -1.30 -3.86
C VAL A 53 -18.94 0.06 -3.91
N LYS A 54 -19.01 0.77 -5.04
CA LYS A 54 -18.45 2.12 -5.20
C LYS A 54 -19.12 3.14 -4.26
N GLU A 55 -20.44 3.07 -4.10
CA GLU A 55 -21.18 3.90 -3.15
C GLU A 55 -20.78 3.60 -1.70
N GLU A 56 -20.72 2.32 -1.33
CA GLU A 56 -20.35 1.89 0.03
C GLU A 56 -18.92 2.28 0.41
N VAL A 57 -17.96 2.17 -0.51
CA VAL A 57 -16.58 2.67 -0.30
C VAL A 57 -16.58 4.18 -0.05
N THR A 58 -17.39 4.93 -0.80
CA THR A 58 -17.51 6.38 -0.63
C THR A 58 -18.14 6.73 0.72
N TRP A 59 -19.16 5.99 1.13
CA TRP A 59 -19.80 6.13 2.44
C TRP A 59 -18.81 5.83 3.59
N LEU A 60 -18.07 4.71 3.52
CA LEU A 60 -17.07 4.33 4.52
C LEU A 60 -15.98 5.40 4.70
N LYS A 61 -15.49 5.98 3.60
CA LYS A 61 -14.52 7.08 3.65
C LYS A 61 -15.07 8.32 4.38
N LYS A 62 -16.36 8.64 4.21
CA LYS A 62 -17.03 9.78 4.88
C LYS A 62 -17.37 9.49 6.34
N ALA A 63 -17.68 8.23 6.68
CA ALA A 63 -18.01 7.84 8.04
C ALA A 63 -16.79 7.92 9.00
N HIS A 64 -15.58 7.84 8.45
CA HIS A 64 -14.33 7.79 9.21
C HIS A 64 -13.33 8.89 8.81
N ILE A 65 -13.72 10.17 8.92
CA ILE A 65 -12.92 11.32 8.46
C ILE A 65 -11.56 11.44 9.18
N ASP A 66 -11.47 11.08 10.47
CA ASP A 66 -10.24 11.13 11.27
C ASP A 66 -9.88 9.75 11.82
N ILE A 67 -8.89 9.09 11.21
CA ILE A 67 -8.51 7.73 11.60
C ILE A 67 -7.06 7.65 12.04
N PRO A 68 -6.81 7.34 13.32
CA PRO A 68 -5.47 7.09 13.84
C PRO A 68 -4.72 6.00 13.06
N SER A 69 -5.38 4.97 12.53
CA SER A 69 -4.73 3.91 11.75
C SER A 69 -4.22 4.38 10.39
N ILE A 70 -4.99 5.22 9.66
CA ILE A 70 -4.52 5.84 8.41
C ILE A 70 -3.41 6.85 8.71
N ALA A 71 -3.54 7.66 9.76
CA ALA A 71 -2.50 8.59 10.16
C ALA A 71 -1.20 7.85 10.55
N LYS A 72 -1.30 6.74 11.29
CA LYS A 72 -0.18 5.85 11.61
C LYS A 72 0.42 5.23 10.35
N TRP A 73 -0.40 4.74 9.43
CA TRP A 73 0.07 4.17 8.16
C TRP A 73 0.78 5.21 7.30
N ARG A 74 0.20 6.41 7.15
CA ARG A 74 0.83 7.54 6.44
C ARG A 74 2.17 7.94 7.07
N LYS A 75 2.24 7.96 8.40
CA LYS A 75 3.46 8.22 9.15
C LYS A 75 4.52 7.13 8.91
N ALA A 76 4.14 5.87 9.00
CA ALA A 76 5.02 4.74 8.72
C ALA A 76 5.52 4.77 7.27
N PHE A 77 4.64 5.05 6.31
CA PHE A 77 4.98 5.23 4.90
C PHE A 77 6.02 6.34 4.72
N ALA A 78 5.78 7.53 5.29
CA ALA A 78 6.70 8.66 5.20
C ALA A 78 8.07 8.35 5.84
N GLN A 79 8.08 7.65 6.97
CA GLN A 79 9.32 7.20 7.61
C GLN A 79 10.07 6.18 6.76
N THR A 80 9.37 5.22 6.14
CA THR A 80 10.00 4.26 5.22
C THR A 80 10.62 4.97 4.01
N VAL A 81 9.95 5.98 3.44
CA VAL A 81 10.54 6.81 2.37
C VAL A 81 11.85 7.45 2.86
N GLN A 82 11.84 8.11 4.01
CA GLN A 82 13.04 8.75 4.55
C GLN A 82 14.18 7.75 4.80
N LEU A 83 13.87 6.57 5.33
CA LEU A 83 14.84 5.50 5.56
C LEU A 83 15.46 5.00 4.25
N LEU A 84 14.63 4.71 3.24
CA LEU A 84 15.11 4.24 1.93
C LEU A 84 16.01 5.28 1.25
N PHE A 85 15.62 6.55 1.29
CA PHE A 85 16.47 7.63 0.76
C PHE A 85 17.80 7.73 1.52
N LYS A 86 17.79 7.56 2.84
CA LYS A 86 19.02 7.55 3.65
C LYS A 86 19.91 6.35 3.34
N GLU A 87 19.33 5.15 3.19
CA GLU A 87 20.03 3.90 2.89
C GLU A 87 20.85 3.99 1.60
N VAL A 88 20.31 4.64 0.56
CA VAL A 88 21.02 4.83 -0.72
C VAL A 88 21.95 6.05 -0.74
N GLY A 89 22.09 6.77 0.37
CA GLY A 89 22.97 7.94 0.49
C GLY A 89 22.36 9.27 0.04
N GLY A 90 21.03 9.37 0.00
CA GLY A 90 20.28 10.61 -0.23
C GLY A 90 19.79 10.81 -1.67
N ILE A 91 19.05 11.90 -1.88
CA ILE A 91 18.40 12.24 -3.16
C ILE A 91 19.40 12.37 -4.33
N ASP A 92 20.62 12.85 -4.10
CA ASP A 92 21.60 13.04 -5.16
C ASP A 92 22.08 11.69 -5.74
N ARG A 93 22.15 10.65 -4.91
CA ARG A 93 22.46 9.29 -5.37
C ARG A 93 21.31 8.71 -6.17
N VAL A 94 20.06 8.94 -5.75
CA VAL A 94 18.87 8.52 -6.49
C VAL A 94 18.80 9.19 -7.87
N LYS A 95 19.10 10.49 -7.95
CA LYS A 95 19.13 11.22 -9.23
C LYS A 95 20.20 10.67 -10.18
N LYS A 96 21.40 10.37 -9.68
CA LYS A 96 22.47 9.74 -10.48
C LYS A 96 22.11 8.33 -10.93
N TRP A 97 21.45 7.56 -10.08
CA TRP A 97 20.90 6.26 -10.47
C TRP A 97 19.89 6.40 -11.61
N HIS A 98 18.98 7.37 -11.52
CA HIS A 98 18.00 7.63 -12.56
C HIS A 98 18.64 8.09 -13.88
N GLU A 99 19.67 8.93 -13.81
CA GLU A 99 20.48 9.30 -14.99
C GLU A 99 21.16 8.08 -15.62
N LEU A 100 21.71 7.18 -14.79
CA LEU A 100 22.31 5.92 -15.25
C LEU A 100 21.28 5.02 -15.95
N GLU A 101 20.07 4.88 -15.41
CA GLU A 101 18.97 4.14 -16.06
C GLU A 101 18.75 4.65 -17.48
N GLY A 102 18.57 5.97 -17.64
CA GLY A 102 18.35 6.58 -18.95
C GLY A 102 19.49 6.34 -19.94
N VAL A 103 20.74 6.47 -19.49
CA VAL A 103 21.91 6.19 -20.33
C VAL A 103 21.98 4.71 -20.72
N CYS A 104 21.75 3.79 -19.78
CA CYS A 104 21.81 2.36 -20.03
C CYS A 104 20.72 1.89 -20.99
N ASP A 105 19.53 2.47 -20.93
CA ASP A 105 18.42 2.13 -21.83
C ASP A 105 18.70 2.48 -23.30
N GLU A 106 19.57 3.44 -23.57
CA GLU A 106 19.98 3.83 -24.92
C GLU A 106 21.06 2.91 -25.53
N ILE A 107 21.74 2.10 -24.70
CA ILE A 107 22.84 1.23 -25.16
C ILE A 107 22.28 0.00 -25.85
N SER A 108 22.62 -0.16 -27.13
CA SER A 108 22.21 -1.31 -27.93
C SER A 108 22.94 -2.60 -27.56
N GLU A 109 22.34 -3.76 -27.88
CA GLU A 109 23.01 -5.06 -27.73
C GLU A 109 24.33 -5.15 -28.52
N GLU A 110 24.45 -4.44 -29.64
CA GLU A 110 25.67 -4.41 -30.45
C GLU A 110 26.80 -3.66 -29.74
N GLU A 111 26.50 -2.55 -29.07
CA GLU A 111 27.45 -1.81 -28.25
C GLU A 111 27.89 -2.63 -27.03
N LEU A 112 26.96 -3.38 -26.42
CA LEU A 112 27.26 -4.28 -25.30
C LEU A 112 28.26 -5.39 -25.66
N LYS A 113 28.28 -5.87 -26.91
CA LYS A 113 29.19 -6.96 -27.33
C LYS A 113 30.67 -6.59 -27.22
N ASN A 114 31.00 -5.29 -27.25
CA ASN A 114 32.37 -4.79 -27.33
C ASN A 114 32.93 -4.25 -26.00
N ILE A 115 32.15 -4.25 -24.92
CA ILE A 115 32.60 -3.83 -23.58
C ILE A 115 32.98 -5.02 -22.70
N ASP A 116 33.70 -4.74 -21.61
CA ASP A 116 34.12 -5.76 -20.65
C ASP A 116 32.90 -6.47 -20.01
N LYS A 117 33.13 -7.72 -19.60
CA LYS A 117 32.07 -8.60 -19.10
C LYS A 117 31.36 -8.01 -17.86
N ASN A 118 32.10 -7.42 -16.94
CA ASN A 118 31.53 -6.95 -15.68
C ASN A 118 30.68 -5.70 -15.92
N LEU A 119 31.14 -4.78 -16.76
CA LEU A 119 30.37 -3.60 -17.15
C LEU A 119 29.13 -3.98 -17.96
N ARG A 120 29.25 -4.97 -18.85
CA ARG A 120 28.09 -5.51 -19.59
C ARG A 120 27.03 -6.06 -18.66
N GLU A 121 27.43 -6.90 -17.71
CA GLU A 121 26.52 -7.46 -16.71
C GLU A 121 25.85 -6.36 -15.89
N ALA A 122 26.61 -5.34 -15.47
CA ALA A 122 26.05 -4.20 -14.73
C ALA A 122 25.02 -3.40 -15.55
N ILE A 123 25.30 -3.10 -16.82
CA ILE A 123 24.36 -2.39 -17.70
C ILE A 123 23.10 -3.23 -17.91
N THR A 124 23.25 -4.54 -18.18
CA THR A 124 22.11 -5.44 -18.33
C THR A 124 21.27 -5.50 -17.04
N TRP A 125 21.87 -5.48 -15.85
CA TRP A 125 21.10 -5.40 -14.60
C TRP A 125 20.28 -4.12 -14.50
N VAL A 126 20.84 -2.98 -14.92
CA VAL A 126 20.13 -1.69 -14.93
C VAL A 126 18.96 -1.74 -15.91
N GLN A 127 19.18 -2.18 -17.16
CA GLN A 127 18.14 -2.28 -18.20
C GLN A 127 16.94 -3.14 -17.77
N HIS A 128 17.18 -4.19 -16.97
CA HIS A 128 16.13 -5.12 -16.53
C HIS A 128 15.63 -4.87 -15.10
N ILE A 129 16.08 -3.80 -14.42
CA ILE A 129 15.81 -3.62 -12.99
C ILE A 129 14.32 -3.39 -12.67
N HIS A 130 13.53 -2.99 -13.67
CA HIS A 130 12.10 -2.72 -13.58
C HIS A 130 11.20 -3.93 -13.91
N ASP A 131 11.76 -5.02 -14.46
CA ASP A 131 10.98 -6.20 -14.88
C ASP A 131 10.27 -6.90 -13.70
N ASN A 132 10.80 -6.77 -12.48
CA ASN A 132 10.26 -7.39 -11.25
C ASN A 132 9.54 -6.39 -10.33
N SER A 133 8.68 -5.54 -10.89
CA SER A 133 8.05 -4.45 -10.14
C SER A 133 7.00 -4.88 -9.08
N PRO A 134 6.16 -5.93 -9.25
CA PRO A 134 5.13 -6.28 -8.28
C PRO A 134 5.67 -6.83 -6.95
N GLU A 135 6.65 -7.72 -6.99
CA GLU A 135 7.26 -8.37 -5.82
C GLU A 135 7.97 -7.32 -4.95
N ARG A 136 8.72 -6.42 -5.59
CA ARG A 136 9.40 -5.30 -4.92
C ARG A 136 8.41 -4.38 -4.21
N ARG A 137 7.26 -4.08 -4.84
CA ARG A 137 6.18 -3.28 -4.23
C ARG A 137 5.60 -3.99 -3.00
N LEU A 138 5.35 -5.29 -3.08
CA LEU A 138 4.83 -6.09 -1.97
C LEU A 138 5.81 -6.13 -0.79
N GLU A 139 7.11 -6.27 -1.05
CA GLU A 139 8.15 -6.23 -0.02
C GLU A 139 8.17 -4.89 0.73
N ILE A 140 8.13 -3.77 0.00
CA ILE A 140 8.08 -2.42 0.61
C ILE A 140 6.82 -2.27 1.47
N ILE A 141 5.66 -2.73 0.98
CA ILE A 141 4.40 -2.71 1.76
C ILE A 141 4.52 -3.54 3.04
N ARG A 142 5.13 -4.73 2.98
CA ARG A 142 5.39 -5.55 4.18
C ARG A 142 6.28 -4.83 5.18
N ARG A 143 7.32 -4.14 4.70
CA ARG A 143 8.23 -3.33 5.55
C ARG A 143 7.52 -2.16 6.22
N ILE A 144 6.60 -1.49 5.52
CA ILE A 144 5.77 -0.44 6.11
C ILE A 144 4.88 -1.04 7.21
N ASN A 145 4.23 -2.17 6.93
CA ASN A 145 3.32 -2.81 7.88
C ASN A 145 4.04 -3.40 9.11
N SER A 146 5.26 -3.91 8.98
CA SER A 146 6.04 -4.38 10.14
C SER A 146 6.49 -3.22 11.04
N GLY A 147 6.80 -2.06 10.47
CA GLY A 147 7.08 -0.84 11.23
C GLY A 147 5.90 -0.34 12.06
N VAL A 148 4.65 -0.57 11.60
CA VAL A 148 3.42 -0.18 12.33
C VAL A 148 3.18 -1.02 13.59
N ASN A 149 3.61 -2.29 13.60
CA ASN A 149 3.41 -3.21 14.73
C ASN A 149 4.35 -2.98 15.93
N HIS A 150 5.28 -2.03 15.83
CA HIS A 150 6.22 -1.68 16.89
C HIS A 150 5.85 -0.37 17.64
N PHE A 151 4.62 0.15 17.44
CA PHE A 151 4.14 1.41 18.05
C PHE A 151 2.79 1.31 18.77
#